data_AF-A0A8T4IF41-F1
#
_entry.id   AF-A0A8T4IF41-F1
#
_cell.length_a   1.000
_cell.length_b   1.000
_cell.length_c   1.000
_cell.angle_alpha   90.00
_cell.angle_beta   90.00
_cell.angle_gamma   90.00
#
_symmetry.space_group_name_H-M   'P 1'
#
loop_
_entity.id
_entity.type
_entity.pdbx_description
1 polymer ?
#
loop_
_entity_poly.entity_id
_entity_poly.type
_entity_poly.pdbx_seq_one_letter_code
_entity_poly.pdbx_strand_id
1 'polypeptide(L)' 'MAFTDEEKRRWHDEKLSRERRPEPGYRSEPIAICIHCQNPFGINEGVISGEVALCDLCNGD' A
#
# COMPACT_ATOMS: atom_id res chain seq x y z
N MET A 1 41.68 -10.82 5.41
CA MET A 1 41.47 -10.28 4.05
C MET A 1 40.71 -8.97 4.21
N ALA A 2 41.34 -7.84 3.92
CA ALA A 2 40.68 -6.53 3.94
C ALA A 2 40.06 -6.29 2.56
N PHE A 3 38.79 -5.92 2.52
CA PHE A 3 38.10 -5.52 1.29
C PHE A 3 38.91 -4.46 0.54
N THR A 4 39.13 -4.65 -0.75
CA THR A 4 39.73 -3.61 -1.60
C THR A 4 38.76 -2.43 -1.75
N ASP A 5 39.27 -1.23 -2.00
CA ASP A 5 38.45 -0.03 -2.18
C ASP A 5 37.42 -0.17 -3.32
N GLU A 6 37.74 -0.97 -4.33
CA GLU A 6 36.85 -1.26 -5.45
C GLU A 6 35.67 -2.14 -5.04
N GLU A 7 35.92 -3.16 -4.22
CA GLU A 7 34.86 -4.02 -3.69
C GLU A 7 33.93 -3.25 -2.73
N LYS A 8 34.45 -2.28 -1.97
CA LYS A 8 33.63 -1.41 -1.11
C LYS A 8 32.68 -0.53 -1.93
N ARG A 9 33.17 0.04 -3.03
CA ARG A 9 32.33 0.85 -3.94
C ARG A 9 31.21 0.03 -4.56
N ARG A 10 31.53 -1.18 -5.02
CA ARG A 10 30.55 -2.09 -5.62
C ARG A 10 29.49 -2.53 -4.61
N TRP A 11 29.89 -2.80 -3.37
CA TRP A 11 28.98 -3.12 -2.28
C TRP A 11 28.05 -1.94 -1.95
N HIS A 12 28.59 -0.72 -1.92
CA HIS A 12 27.81 0.49 -1.64
C HIS A 12 26.79 0.79 -2.74
N ASP A 13 27.16 0.59 -4.01
CA ASP A 13 26.28 0.77 -5.16
C ASP A 13 25.12 -0.27 -5.18
N GLU A 14 25.44 -1.54 -4.90
CA GLU A 14 24.43 -2.60 -4.80
C GLU A 14 23.45 -2.35 -3.64
N LYS A 15 23.96 -1.86 -2.50
CA LYS A 15 23.13 -1.47 -1.35
C LYS A 15 22.17 -0.34 -1.70
N LEU A 16 22.69 0.74 -2.30
CA LEU A 16 21.89 1.90 -2.68
C LEU A 16 20.79 1.52 -3.70
N SER A 17 21.11 0.63 -4.65
CA SER A 17 20.16 0.10 -5.64
C SER A 17 19.03 -0.72 -5.00
N ARG A 18 19.35 -1.52 -3.97
CA ARG A 18 18.34 -2.28 -3.20
C ARG A 18 17.43 -1.38 -2.35
N GLU A 19 17.96 -0.31 -1.78
CA GLU A 19 17.17 0.67 -0.99
C GLU A 19 16.33 1.59 -1.89
N ARG A 20 16.77 1.84 -3.12
CA ARG A 20 16.00 2.60 -4.13
C ARG A 20 14.92 1.79 -4.84
N ARG A 21 14.77 0.51 -4.54
CA ARG A 21 13.62 -0.24 -5.05
C ARG A 21 12.39 0.50 -4.55
N PRO A 22 11.46 0.92 -5.42
CA PRO A 22 10.21 1.48 -4.94
C PRO A 22 9.61 0.42 -4.04
N GLU A 23 9.53 0.71 -2.74
CA GLU A 23 8.74 -0.12 -1.84
C GLU A 23 7.40 -0.29 -2.54
N PRO A 24 6.85 -1.53 -2.64
CA PRO A 24 5.52 -1.70 -3.20
C PRO A 24 4.65 -0.76 -2.39
N GLY A 25 4.24 0.35 -3.01
CA GLY A 25 3.62 1.45 -2.30
C GLY A 25 2.38 0.85 -1.66
N TYR A 26 2.49 0.54 -0.38
CA TYR A 26 1.40 -0.01 0.38
C TYR A 26 0.43 1.16 0.41
N ARG A 27 -0.52 1.14 -0.52
CA ARG A 27 -1.63 2.07 -0.54
C ARG A 27 -2.45 1.69 0.67
N SER A 28 -2.03 2.16 1.83
CA SER A 28 -2.80 2.24 3.06
C SER A 28 -3.89 3.30 2.91
N GLU A 29 -4.53 3.37 1.74
CA GLU A 29 -5.84 3.96 1.68
C GLU A 29 -6.73 2.94 2.37
N PRO A 30 -7.37 3.30 3.49
CA PRO A 30 -8.14 2.31 4.20
C PRO A 30 -9.42 2.07 3.40
N ILE A 31 -9.58 0.82 2.98
CA ILE A 31 -10.66 0.35 2.10
C ILE A 31 -11.68 -0.38 2.96
N ALA A 32 -12.97 -0.06 2.78
CA ALA A 32 -14.08 -0.79 3.36
C ALA A 32 -14.72 -1.74 2.33
N ILE A 33 -15.41 -2.78 2.80
CA ILE A 33 -16.11 -3.74 1.93
C ILE A 33 -17.61 -3.56 2.13
N CYS A 34 -18.35 -3.31 1.05
CA CYS A 34 -19.79 -3.10 1.12
C CYS A 34 -20.53 -4.39 1.50
N ILE A 35 -21.40 -4.35 2.50
CA ILE A 35 -22.17 -5.51 2.96
C ILE A 35 -23.16 -6.04 1.91
N HIS A 36 -23.64 -5.17 1.00
CA HIS A 36 -24.62 -5.56 -0.02
C HIS A 36 -23.99 -6.16 -1.27
N CYS A 37 -22.97 -5.50 -1.84
CA CYS A 37 -22.38 -5.91 -3.12
C CYS A 37 -20.99 -6.56 -2.99
N GLN A 38 -20.42 -6.60 -1.77
CA GLN A 38 -19.07 -7.10 -1.49
C GLN A 38 -17.95 -6.42 -2.29
N ASN A 39 -18.24 -5.26 -2.91
CA ASN A 39 -17.23 -4.48 -3.60
C ASN A 39 -16.41 -3.67 -2.59
N PRO A 40 -15.08 -3.58 -2.78
CA PRO A 40 -14.24 -2.66 -2.03
C PRO A 40 -14.55 -1.21 -2.45
N PHE A 41 -14.57 -0.30 -1.48
CA PHE A 41 -14.75 1.14 -1.69
C PHE A 41 -13.92 1.93 -0.68
N GLY A 42 -13.53 3.17 -1.01
CA GLY A 42 -12.79 4.04 -0.10
C GLY A 42 -13.66 4.51 1.08
N ILE A 43 -13.05 4.84 2.22
CA ILE A 43 -13.80 5.34 3.39
C ILE A 43 -14.66 6.57 3.10
N ASN A 44 -14.30 7.39 2.10
CA ASN A 44 -15.05 8.57 1.70
C ASN A 44 -16.10 8.29 0.60
N GLU A 45 -16.24 7.05 0.13
CA GLU A 45 -17.13 6.64 -0.97
C GLU A 45 -18.31 5.76 -0.46
N GLY A 46 -18.79 6.08 0.73
CA GLY A 46 -19.87 5.34 1.38
C GLY A 46 -20.08 5.68 2.84
N VAL A 47 -20.99 4.95 3.47
CA VAL A 47 -21.32 5.04 4.89
C VAL A 47 -20.69 3.88 5.64
N ILE A 48 -19.84 4.18 6.62
CA ILE A 48 -19.23 3.19 7.51
C ILE A 48 -19.72 3.46 8.93
N SER A 49 -20.52 2.53 9.44
CA SER A 49 -20.89 2.44 10.86
C SER A 49 -20.11 1.29 11.51
N GLY A 50 -19.98 1.29 12.84
CA GLY A 50 -19.14 0.31 13.56
C GLY A 50 -19.43 -1.17 13.28
N GLU A 51 -20.61 -1.49 12.76
CA GLU A 51 -21.06 -2.85 12.44
C GLU A 51 -21.23 -3.11 10.93
N VAL A 52 -21.33 -2.06 10.11
CA VAL A 52 -21.67 -2.19 8.68
C VAL A 52 -20.97 -1.15 7.82
N ALA A 53 -20.53 -1.57 6.64
CA ALA A 53 -20.00 -0.69 5.60
C ALA A 53 -20.88 -0.80 4.35
N LEU A 54 -21.27 0.34 3.79
CA LEU A 54 -22.16 0.46 2.63
C LEU A 54 -21.56 1.45 1.64
N CYS A 55 -21.39 1.06 0.38
CA CYS A 55 -20.96 2.00 -0.67
C CYS A 55 -22.13 2.89 -1.11
N ASP A 56 -21.83 4.06 -1.68
CA ASP A 56 -22.84 5.04 -2.14
C ASP A 56 -23.88 4.41 -3.09
N LEU A 57 -23.42 3.57 -4.02
CA LEU A 57 -24.29 2.84 -4.96
C LEU A 57 -25.36 1.97 -4.27
N CYS A 58 -25.02 1.36 -3.14
CA CYS A 58 -25.96 0.53 -2.38
C CYS A 58 -26.73 1.35 -1.34
N ASN A 59 -26.19 2.48 -0.91
CA ASN A 59 -26.85 3.42 -0.01
C ASN A 59 -27.94 4.24 -0.71
N GLY A 60 -27.87 4.34 -2.05
CA GLY A 60 -28.84 5.08 -2.86
C GLY A 60 -28.46 6.54 -3.11
N ASP A 61 -27.18 6.87 -2.99
CA ASP A 61 -26.59 8.18 -3.35
C ASP A 61 -25.99 8.13 -4.77
#